data_AF-A0A7I2V2Z2-F1
#
_entry.id   AF-A0A7I2V2Z2-F1
#
_cell.length_a   1.000
_cell.length_b   1.000
_cell.length_c   1.000
_cell.angle_alpha   90.00
_cell.angle_beta   90.00
_cell.angle_gamma   90.00
#
_symmetry.space_group_name_H-M   'P 1'
#
loop_
_entity.id
_entity.type
_entity.pdbx_description
1 polymer ?
#
loop_
_entity_poly.entity_id
_entity_poly.type
_entity_poly.pdbx_seq_one_letter_code
_entity_poly.pdbx_strand_id
1 'polypeptide(L)'
;MADPKYADLPGIARNEPDVYETSDLPEDDQAEFDAEELTSTSVEHIIVNPNAAYDKFKDKRVGTKGLDFSDRIGKTKRTGYESGEYEMVCWSGSEGDTPAKVPAPTA
;
A
#
# COMPACT_ATOMS: atom_id res chain seq x y z
N MET A 1 15.23 -26.61 56.70
CA MET A 1 16.25 -27.55 57.22
C MET A 1 17.32 -27.67 56.14
N ALA A 2 18.60 -27.65 56.49
CA ALA A 2 19.69 -27.82 55.52
C ALA A 2 19.75 -29.28 55.06
N ASP A 3 19.99 -29.51 53.78
CA ASP A 3 20.16 -30.86 53.23
C ASP A 3 21.38 -31.53 53.89
N PRO A 4 21.24 -32.74 54.47
CA PRO A 4 22.33 -33.47 55.11
C PRO A 4 23.55 -33.66 54.19
N LYS A 5 23.38 -33.63 52.87
CA LYS A 5 24.50 -33.69 51.92
C LYS A 5 25.46 -32.51 52.01
N TYR A 6 24.99 -31.34 52.43
CA TYR A 6 25.77 -30.08 52.47
C TYR A 6 25.89 -29.52 53.90
N ALA A 7 25.40 -30.23 54.91
CA ALA A 7 25.35 -29.76 56.30
C ALA A 7 26.74 -29.51 56.92
N ASP A 8 27.70 -30.39 56.65
CA ASP A 8 29.04 -30.35 57.28
C ASP A 8 30.12 -29.66 56.42
N LEU A 9 29.77 -29.17 55.23
CA LEU A 9 30.72 -28.55 54.31
C LEU A 9 30.93 -27.07 54.65
N PRO A 10 32.18 -26.62 54.89
CA PRO A 10 32.48 -25.22 55.10
C PRO A 10 32.34 -24.44 53.78
N GLY A 11 31.83 -23.21 53.86
CA GLY A 11 31.76 -22.29 52.71
C GLY A 11 30.55 -22.49 51.78
N ILE A 12 29.58 -23.33 52.12
CA ILE A 12 28.33 -23.45 51.37
C ILE A 12 27.36 -22.32 51.77
N ALA A 13 26.87 -21.58 50.78
CA ALA A 13 25.82 -20.59 50.97
C ALA A 13 24.51 -21.29 51.36
N ARG A 14 23.98 -20.99 52.55
CA ARG A 14 22.74 -21.61 53.09
C ARG A 14 21.50 -20.73 52.97
N ASN A 15 21.70 -19.44 52.68
CA ASN A 15 20.66 -18.42 52.68
C ASN A 15 20.58 -17.69 51.32
N GLU A 16 21.19 -18.24 50.29
CA GLU A 16 21.12 -17.70 48.94
C GLU A 16 20.06 -18.47 48.16
N PRO A 17 19.30 -17.79 47.30
CA PRO A 17 18.37 -18.47 46.42
C PRO A 17 19.14 -19.32 45.41
N ASP A 18 18.72 -20.57 45.23
CA ASP A 18 19.33 -21.47 44.24
C ASP A 18 19.09 -20.99 42.80
N VAL A 19 18.04 -20.18 42.57
CA VAL A 19 17.66 -19.65 41.27
C VAL A 19 17.40 -18.14 41.38
N TYR A 20 17.99 -17.37 40.46
CA TYR A 20 17.77 -15.94 40.33
C TYR A 20 16.95 -15.67 39.08
N GLU A 21 15.70 -15.33 39.27
CA GLU A 21 14.76 -14.98 38.19
C GLU A 21 14.32 -13.53 38.36
N THR A 22 13.93 -12.91 37.24
CA THR A 22 13.29 -11.60 37.24
C THR A 22 11.83 -11.76 37.68
N SER A 23 11.30 -10.77 38.39
CA SER A 23 9.87 -10.73 38.72
C SER A 23 9.07 -10.27 37.49
N ASP A 24 9.08 -11.09 36.44
CA ASP A 24 8.46 -10.77 35.17
C ASP A 24 6.94 -10.75 35.31
N LEU A 25 6.34 -9.65 34.84
CA LEU A 25 4.89 -9.60 34.62
C LEU A 25 4.53 -10.55 33.48
N PRO A 26 3.31 -11.14 33.45
CA PRO A 26 2.88 -11.94 32.32
C PRO A 26 2.95 -11.11 31.03
N GLU A 27 3.26 -11.75 29.90
CA GLU A 27 3.42 -11.09 28.59
C GLU A 27 2.21 -10.22 28.22
N ASP A 28 1.01 -10.66 28.60
CA ASP A 28 -0.25 -9.93 28.40
C ASP A 28 -0.29 -8.56 29.12
N ASP A 29 0.42 -8.41 30.25
CA ASP A 29 0.51 -7.17 31.03
C ASP A 29 1.70 -6.28 30.59
N GLN A 30 2.51 -6.72 29.63
CA GLN A 30 3.66 -5.98 29.08
C GLN A 30 3.30 -5.15 27.83
N ALA A 31 2.04 -5.17 27.39
CA ALA A 31 1.60 -4.47 26.20
C ALA A 31 1.64 -2.93 26.40
N GLU A 32 2.74 -2.31 25.98
CA GLU A 32 2.80 -0.89 25.70
C GLU A 32 2.20 -0.67 24.30
N PHE A 33 0.93 -0.24 24.25
CA PHE A 33 0.32 0.15 22.99
C PHE A 33 0.94 1.46 22.53
N ASP A 34 2.03 1.37 21.78
CA ASP A 34 2.67 2.52 21.12
C ASP A 34 1.67 3.16 20.14
N ALA A 35 0.88 4.10 20.65
CA ALA A 35 -0.02 4.94 19.86
C ALA A 35 0.72 6.13 19.21
N GLU A 36 2.05 6.16 19.29
CA GLU A 36 2.84 7.35 18.94
C GLU A 36 2.83 7.66 17.44
N GLU A 37 2.70 6.65 16.56
CA GLU A 37 2.76 6.84 15.11
C GLU A 37 1.56 7.65 14.54
N LEU A 38 0.44 7.69 15.27
CA LEU A 38 -0.77 8.44 14.88
C LEU A 38 -0.77 9.90 15.40
N THR A 39 0.30 10.34 16.07
CA THR A 39 0.37 11.66 16.73
C THR A 39 1.36 12.62 16.05
N SER A 40 1.62 12.42 14.76
CA SER A 40 2.51 13.28 13.98
C SER A 40 1.98 14.72 13.89
N THR A 41 2.80 15.71 14.23
CA THR A 41 2.40 17.14 14.17
C THR A 41 2.33 17.70 12.74
N SER A 42 2.93 17.01 11.78
CA SER A 42 3.03 17.43 10.37
C SER A 42 2.14 16.62 9.41
N VAL A 43 1.39 15.63 9.91
CA VAL A 43 0.56 14.73 9.10
C VAL A 43 -0.88 14.79 9.57
N GLU A 44 -1.81 15.04 8.65
CA GLU A 44 -3.24 15.02 8.94
C GLU A 44 -3.80 13.60 8.81
N HIS A 45 -4.44 13.10 9.87
CA HIS A 45 -5.12 11.81 9.86
C HIS A 45 -6.58 11.98 9.44
N ILE A 46 -6.88 11.68 8.18
CA ILE A 46 -8.25 11.77 7.64
C ILE A 46 -9.01 10.49 7.99
N ILE A 47 -10.09 10.63 8.78
CA ILE A 47 -10.99 9.51 9.08
C ILE A 47 -11.83 9.20 7.83
N VAL A 48 -11.57 8.05 7.23
CA VAL A 48 -12.38 7.56 6.09
C VAL A 48 -13.61 6.85 6.65
N ASN A 49 -14.79 7.41 6.40
CA ASN A 49 -16.05 6.72 6.66
C ASN A 49 -16.45 5.90 5.42
N PRO A 50 -16.42 4.56 5.47
CA PRO A 50 -16.69 3.72 4.30
C PRO A 50 -18.10 3.90 3.74
N ASN A 51 -19.10 4.11 4.62
CA ASN A 51 -20.49 4.29 4.22
C ASN A 51 -20.68 5.62 3.47
N ALA A 52 -20.12 6.70 4.01
CA ALA A 52 -20.17 8.01 3.35
C ALA A 52 -19.34 8.03 2.05
N ALA A 53 -18.22 7.30 2.00
CA ALA A 53 -17.43 7.16 0.78
C ALA A 53 -18.22 6.41 -0.30
N TYR A 54 -18.88 5.30 0.07
CA TYR A 54 -19.71 4.54 -0.85
C TYR A 54 -20.82 5.40 -1.46
N ASP A 55 -21.56 6.15 -0.63
CA ASP A 55 -22.63 7.03 -1.11
C ASP A 55 -22.13 8.13 -2.05
N LYS A 56 -20.89 8.61 -1.90
CA LYS A 56 -20.30 9.62 -2.80
C LYS A 56 -19.97 9.10 -4.20
N PHE A 57 -19.74 7.79 -4.34
CA PHE A 57 -19.30 7.19 -5.60
C PHE A 57 -20.34 6.24 -6.22
N LYS A 58 -21.37 5.80 -5.49
CA LYS A 58 -22.36 4.81 -5.98
C LYS A 58 -23.06 5.20 -7.29
N ASP A 59 -23.30 6.48 -7.49
CA ASP A 59 -24.01 6.98 -8.68
C ASP A 59 -23.05 7.34 -9.84
N LYS A 60 -21.74 7.35 -9.58
CA LYS A 60 -20.72 7.65 -10.60
C LYS A 60 -20.38 6.38 -11.36
N ARG A 61 -20.60 6.42 -12.68
CA ARG A 61 -20.28 5.30 -13.58
C ARG A 61 -19.04 5.61 -14.38
N VAL A 62 -18.26 4.57 -14.67
CA VAL A 62 -17.01 4.66 -15.41
C VAL A 62 -17.15 3.87 -16.71
N GLY A 63 -16.89 4.53 -17.84
CA GLY A 63 -16.95 3.91 -19.17
C GLY A 63 -15.72 3.03 -19.43
N THR A 64 -15.93 1.79 -19.85
CA THR A 64 -14.85 0.80 -20.04
C THR A 64 -14.46 0.53 -21.50
N LYS A 65 -14.94 1.35 -22.43
CA LYS A 65 -14.69 1.14 -23.85
C LYS A 65 -13.25 1.51 -24.21
N GLY A 66 -12.54 0.60 -24.89
CA GLY A 66 -11.20 0.89 -25.42
C GLY A 66 -10.10 1.03 -24.36
N LEU A 67 -10.34 0.57 -23.13
CA LEU A 67 -9.35 0.57 -22.06
C LEU A 67 -8.25 -0.42 -22.35
N ASP A 68 -7.04 0.07 -22.58
CA ASP A 68 -5.85 -0.73 -22.42
C ASP A 68 -4.73 0.20 -21.91
N PHE A 69 -4.14 -0.19 -20.79
CA PHE A 69 -3.12 0.58 -20.04
C PHE A 69 -1.71 0.07 -20.32
N SER A 70 -1.57 -0.98 -21.13
CA SER A 70 -0.26 -1.50 -21.49
C SER A 70 0.48 -0.52 -22.40
N ASP A 71 1.81 -0.55 -22.32
CA ASP A 71 2.76 0.26 -23.09
C ASP A 71 2.81 -0.09 -24.59
N ARG A 72 1.72 -0.63 -25.14
CA ARG A 72 1.58 -0.83 -26.59
C ARG A 72 1.61 0.55 -27.25
N ILE A 73 2.67 0.79 -28.01
CA ILE A 73 2.83 2.01 -28.81
C ILE A 73 1.79 1.97 -29.94
N GLY A 74 0.68 2.67 -29.72
CA GLY A 74 -0.41 2.86 -30.68
C GLY A 74 -0.35 4.23 -31.35
N LYS A 75 -1.11 4.41 -32.43
CA LYS A 75 -1.16 5.66 -33.20
C LYS A 75 -1.85 6.82 -32.47
N THR A 76 -2.62 6.54 -31.42
CA THR A 76 -3.39 7.54 -30.65
C THR A 76 -2.97 7.53 -29.19
N LYS A 77 -2.93 8.72 -28.57
CA LYS A 77 -2.71 8.87 -27.13
C LYS A 77 -3.84 8.14 -26.41
N ARG A 78 -3.51 7.20 -25.53
CA ARG A 78 -4.51 6.35 -24.89
C ARG A 78 -4.67 6.73 -23.43
N THR A 79 -5.62 7.62 -23.15
CA THR A 79 -6.01 7.97 -21.79
C THR A 79 -7.05 6.96 -21.34
N GLY A 80 -6.79 6.22 -20.26
CA GLY A 80 -7.78 5.32 -19.68
C GLY A 80 -8.99 6.09 -19.15
N TYR A 81 -10.18 5.51 -19.31
CA TYR A 81 -11.47 6.07 -18.90
C TYR A 81 -11.83 7.39 -19.58
N GLU A 82 -11.44 7.55 -20.85
CA GLU A 82 -11.87 8.69 -21.66
C GLU A 82 -13.37 8.61 -21.99
N SER A 83 -14.10 9.67 -21.65
CA SER A 83 -15.52 9.83 -21.97
C SER A 83 -15.77 11.28 -22.35
N GLY A 84 -16.10 11.51 -23.62
CA GLY A 84 -16.49 12.83 -24.15
C GLY A 84 -16.48 12.84 -25.68
N GLU A 85 -17.50 13.43 -26.29
CA GLU A 85 -17.41 13.95 -27.66
C GLU A 85 -16.69 15.29 -27.56
N TYR A 86 -15.45 15.36 -28.05
CA TYR A 86 -14.77 16.63 -28.22
C TYR A 86 -15.17 17.20 -29.59
N GLU A 87 -15.76 18.39 -29.61
CA GLU A 87 -16.02 19.10 -30.86
C GLU A 87 -14.72 19.77 -31.33
N MET A 88 -14.10 19.23 -32.38
CA MET A 88 -13.00 19.91 -33.04
C MET A 88 -13.56 21.02 -33.93
N VAL A 89 -13.35 22.28 -33.53
CA VAL A 89 -13.51 23.42 -34.44
C VAL A 89 -12.42 23.31 -35.51
N CYS A 90 -12.81 22.89 -36.71
CA CYS A 90 -11.95 22.84 -37.87
C CYS A 90 -11.53 24.26 -38.25
N TRP A 91 -10.34 24.70 -37.83
CA TRP A 91 -9.66 25.78 -38.51
C TRP A 91 -9.04 25.20 -39.78
N SER A 92 -9.70 25.42 -40.91
CA SER A 92 -9.23 25.03 -42.23
C SER A 92 -7.78 25.48 -42.44
N GLY A 93 -6.89 24.54 -42.74
CA GLY A 93 -5.50 24.84 -43.03
C GLY A 93 -4.80 23.68 -43.74
N SER A 94 -4.62 23.85 -45.05
CA SER A 94 -3.64 23.22 -45.95
C SER A 94 -3.77 21.72 -46.26
N GLU A 95 -4.28 21.50 -47.49
CA GLU A 95 -3.72 20.68 -48.58
C GLU A 95 -2.94 19.40 -48.23
N GLY A 96 -3.44 18.29 -48.79
CA GLY A 96 -2.95 16.95 -48.54
C GLY A 96 -1.64 16.61 -49.25
N ASP A 97 -0.85 15.79 -48.56
CA ASP A 97 0.20 14.97 -49.15
C ASP A 97 -0.20 13.50 -49.03
N THR A 98 -0.53 12.88 -50.17
CA THR A 98 -0.75 11.43 -50.27
C THR A 98 0.60 10.70 -50.24
N PRO A 99 0.81 9.69 -49.38
CA PRO A 99 2.04 8.89 -49.43
C PRO A 99 2.08 8.05 -50.72
N ALA A 100 3.22 8.09 -51.40
CA ALA A 100 3.47 7.47 -52.70
C ALA A 100 3.09 5.98 -52.74
N LYS A 101 2.37 5.61 -53.81
CA LYS A 101 2.00 4.23 -54.16
C LYS A 101 3.27 3.42 -54.43
N VAL A 102 3.61 2.51 -53.53
CA VAL A 102 4.62 1.46 -53.80
C VAL A 102 4.12 0.59 -54.98
N PRO A 103 4.90 0.43 -56.06
CA PRO A 103 4.51 -0.47 -57.14
C PRO A 103 4.56 -1.92 -56.66
N ALA A 104 3.51 -2.68 -56.96
CA ALA A 104 3.43 -4.11 -56.68
C ALA A 104 4.56 -4.88 -57.40
N PRO A 105 5.14 -5.93 -56.78
CA PRO A 105 6.09 -6.77 -57.48
C PRO A 105 5.36 -7.53 -58.60
N THR A 106 5.81 -7.35 -59.84
CA THR A 106 5.49 -8.22 -60.96
C THR A 106 6.06 -9.62 -60.70
N ALA A 107 5.30 -10.62 -61.17
CA ALA A 107 5.38 -12.05 -60.91
C ALA A 107 6.78 -12.71 -60.93
#